data_AF-A0A0P4VZX5-F1
#
_entry.id   AF-A0A0P4VZX5-F1
#
_cell.length_a   1.000
_cell.length_b   1.000
_cell.length_c   1.000
_cell.angle_alpha   90.00
_cell.angle_beta   90.00
_cell.angle_gamma   90.00
#
_symmetry.space_group_name_H-M   'P 1'
#
loop_
_entity.id
_entity.type
_entity.pdbx_description
1 polymer ?
#
loop_
_entity_poly.entity_id
_entity_poly.type
_entity_poly.pdbx_seq_one_letter_code
_entity_poly.pdbx_strand_id
1 'polypeptide(L)'
;MSAWCGLQTHQPLHTLTHAYSTMSILPLLRRLAPPLRASWLRIQGRDISYVERVRFLQELKVHESLCSSFIPDGKFLVYHYGKPLLRVDKANTKDAIVWLTFTEVKNYYPELLSSYVLLDVSEEGKPRYSVQVGGIPSYTKEKLEDETGGIFTDLRLGMFMVSWQEAHTLSRANCVHMWNKNNAFCGKCGAPTKRNASGRWLL
;
A
#
# COMPACT_ATOMS: atom_id res chain seq x y z
N MET A 1 -53.98 -20.39 38.71
CA MET A 1 -54.62 -21.61 38.17
C MET A 1 -53.79 -22.00 36.96
N SER A 2 -52.74 -22.82 37.12
CA SER A 2 -52.75 -24.30 37.05
C SER A 2 -53.15 -24.77 35.63
N ALA A 3 -52.50 -25.69 34.91
CA ALA A 3 -51.40 -26.63 35.12
C ALA A 3 -50.96 -27.15 33.70
N TRP A 4 -49.67 -27.41 33.41
CA TRP A 4 -48.96 -28.72 33.37
C TRP A 4 -49.20 -29.70 32.20
N CYS A 5 -48.09 -30.40 31.88
CA CYS A 5 -47.86 -31.63 31.09
C CYS A 5 -47.72 -31.51 29.56
N GLY A 6 -46.76 -32.16 28.89
CA GLY A 6 -45.71 -33.09 29.36
C GLY A 6 -45.12 -33.93 28.20
N LEU A 7 -43.82 -34.22 28.34
CA LEU A 7 -43.00 -35.36 27.89
C LEU A 7 -42.74 -35.75 26.41
N GLN A 8 -41.42 -35.95 26.23
CA GLN A 8 -40.60 -36.60 25.19
C GLN A 8 -41.08 -37.96 24.65
N THR A 9 -40.57 -38.32 23.46
CA THR A 9 -39.97 -39.65 23.20
C THR A 9 -38.88 -39.61 22.10
N HIS A 10 -37.84 -40.42 22.35
CA HIS A 10 -36.66 -40.76 21.55
C HIS A 10 -36.96 -41.84 20.48
N GLN A 11 -36.05 -42.02 19.49
CA GLN A 11 -35.51 -43.29 18.93
C GLN A 11 -34.70 -43.05 17.61
N PRO A 12 -33.96 -44.00 17.00
CA PRO A 12 -32.98 -44.98 17.55
C PRO A 12 -31.69 -45.20 16.69
N LEU A 13 -30.76 -45.97 17.29
CA LEU A 13 -29.69 -46.90 16.82
C LEU A 13 -29.39 -47.13 15.31
N HIS A 14 -28.09 -47.20 14.93
CA HIS A 14 -27.34 -48.46 14.65
C HIS A 14 -25.98 -48.22 13.94
N THR A 15 -25.01 -49.03 14.35
CA THR A 15 -23.61 -49.23 13.92
C THR A 15 -23.43 -49.80 12.51
N LEU A 16 -22.30 -49.52 11.84
CA LEU A 16 -21.61 -50.49 10.96
C LEU A 16 -20.11 -50.17 10.79
N THR A 17 -19.32 -51.24 10.79
CA THR A 17 -17.85 -51.38 10.67
C THR A 17 -17.40 -51.49 9.21
N HIS A 18 -16.17 -51.04 8.89
CA HIS A 18 -15.08 -51.79 8.23
C HIS A 18 -14.03 -50.89 7.55
N ALA A 19 -12.76 -51.21 7.82
CA ALA A 19 -11.56 -50.74 7.16
C ALA A 19 -11.39 -51.37 5.77
N TYR A 20 -10.72 -50.72 4.80
CA TYR A 20 -9.76 -51.34 3.85
C TYR A 20 -8.96 -50.28 3.05
N SER A 21 -7.64 -50.49 3.06
CA SER A 21 -6.57 -50.22 2.09
C SER A 21 -6.58 -49.03 1.10
N THR A 22 -5.51 -48.25 1.26
CA THR A 22 -4.65 -47.57 0.28
C THR A 22 -4.82 -47.91 -1.21
N MET A 23 -5.02 -46.87 -2.03
CA MET A 23 -4.40 -46.78 -3.36
C MET A 23 -3.83 -45.38 -3.58
N SER A 24 -2.50 -45.33 -3.61
CA SER A 24 -1.71 -44.18 -4.03
C SER A 24 -2.04 -43.83 -5.48
N ILE A 25 -2.51 -42.60 -5.71
CA ILE A 25 -2.53 -41.98 -7.04
C ILE A 25 -1.92 -40.58 -6.90
N LEU A 26 -0.60 -40.51 -7.03
CA LEU A 26 0.07 -39.36 -7.63
C LEU A 26 0.89 -39.94 -8.77
N PRO A 27 0.72 -39.43 -10.00
CA PRO A 27 1.48 -38.23 -10.32
C PRO A 27 0.75 -37.29 -11.28
N LEU A 28 0.65 -36.00 -10.94
CA LEU A 28 0.62 -34.86 -11.90
C LEU A 28 0.42 -33.53 -11.13
N LEU A 29 1.34 -33.23 -10.21
CA LEU A 29 1.53 -31.85 -9.74
C LEU A 29 2.93 -31.39 -10.16
N ARG A 30 3.17 -31.40 -11.47
CA ARG A 30 4.27 -30.66 -12.07
C ARG A 30 3.79 -29.22 -12.22
N ARG A 31 4.41 -28.32 -11.46
CA ARG A 31 4.22 -26.85 -11.41
C ARG A 31 3.08 -26.34 -10.51
N LEU A 32 3.11 -26.70 -9.23
CA LEU A 32 2.64 -25.75 -8.24
C LEU A 32 3.62 -24.57 -8.24
N ALA A 33 3.19 -23.42 -8.75
CA ALA A 33 3.89 -22.18 -8.49
C ALA A 33 4.09 -22.06 -6.97
N PRO A 34 5.29 -21.77 -6.46
CA PRO A 34 5.46 -21.56 -5.03
C PRO A 34 4.45 -20.49 -4.59
N PRO A 35 3.85 -20.62 -3.38
CA PRO A 35 2.92 -19.61 -2.89
C PRO A 35 3.65 -18.27 -2.99
N LEU A 36 3.04 -17.30 -3.68
CA LEU A 36 3.65 -16.00 -4.03
C LEU A 36 4.36 -15.37 -2.81
N ARG A 37 3.79 -15.53 -1.61
CA ARG A 37 4.39 -15.15 -0.32
C ARG A 37 5.85 -15.61 -0.12
N ALA A 38 6.18 -16.85 -0.47
CA ALA A 38 7.51 -17.44 -0.24
C ALA A 38 8.59 -16.94 -1.23
N SER A 39 8.18 -16.37 -2.37
CA SER A 39 9.09 -15.75 -3.34
C SER A 39 9.46 -14.33 -2.92
N TRP A 40 8.48 -13.54 -2.46
CA TRP A 40 8.70 -12.13 -2.12
C TRP A 40 9.39 -11.92 -0.77
N LEU A 41 9.25 -12.86 0.19
CA LEU A 41 10.07 -12.87 1.41
C LEU A 41 11.58 -12.95 1.10
N ARG A 42 11.98 -13.53 -0.04
CA ARG A 42 13.40 -13.61 -0.46
C ARG A 42 13.95 -12.33 -1.08
N ILE A 43 13.10 -11.33 -1.30
CA ILE A 43 13.49 -10.04 -1.86
C ILE A 43 13.99 -9.09 -0.77
N GLN A 44 13.68 -9.37 0.50
CA GLN A 44 14.23 -8.61 1.61
C GLN A 44 15.74 -8.84 1.73
N GLY A 45 16.54 -7.79 1.52
CA GLY A 45 17.98 -7.78 1.81
C GLY A 45 18.92 -7.87 0.62
N ARG A 46 18.43 -7.80 -0.63
CA ARG A 46 19.26 -7.60 -1.82
C ARG A 46 18.60 -6.64 -2.79
N ASP A 47 19.40 -6.04 -3.66
CA ASP A 47 18.88 -5.26 -4.77
C ASP A 47 18.14 -6.17 -5.76
N ILE A 48 16.99 -5.68 -6.22
CA ILE A 48 16.16 -6.34 -7.22
C ILE A 48 16.22 -5.62 -8.56
N SER A 49 16.27 -6.42 -9.62
CA SER A 49 16.32 -5.93 -10.99
C SER A 49 15.06 -5.15 -11.36
N TYR A 50 15.17 -4.32 -12.41
CA TYR A 50 14.03 -3.57 -12.95
C TYR A 50 12.80 -4.46 -13.22
N VAL A 51 12.99 -5.62 -13.84
CA VAL A 51 11.89 -6.54 -14.17
C VAL A 51 11.24 -7.11 -12.91
N GLU A 52 12.03 -7.47 -11.89
CA GLU A 52 11.52 -7.91 -10.59
C GLU A 52 10.70 -6.80 -9.91
N ARG A 53 11.18 -5.55 -9.94
CA ARG A 53 10.44 -4.38 -9.38
C ARG A 53 9.10 -4.16 -10.07
N VAL A 54 9.07 -4.20 -11.40
CA VAL A 54 7.84 -3.99 -12.17
C VAL A 54 6.83 -5.10 -11.91
N ARG A 55 7.28 -6.36 -11.87
CA ARG A 55 6.41 -7.49 -11.52
C ARG A 55 5.87 -7.36 -10.10
N PHE A 56 6.73 -7.02 -9.13
CA PHE A 56 6.29 -6.87 -7.76
C PHE A 56 5.31 -5.70 -7.58
N LEU A 57 5.57 -4.56 -8.24
CA LEU A 57 4.64 -3.44 -8.27
C LEU A 57 3.27 -3.83 -8.85
N GLN A 58 3.25 -4.69 -9.87
CA GLN A 58 2.01 -5.19 -10.44
C GLN A 58 1.25 -6.08 -9.45
N GLU A 59 1.94 -6.98 -8.74
CA GLU A 59 1.34 -7.81 -7.69
C GLU A 59 0.70 -6.95 -6.59
N LEU A 60 1.39 -5.89 -6.14
CA LEU A 60 0.86 -4.93 -5.15
C LEU A 60 -0.36 -4.17 -5.68
N LYS A 61 -0.47 -3.94 -6.99
CA LYS A 61 -1.64 -3.27 -7.60
C LYS A 61 -2.86 -4.18 -7.72
N VAL A 62 -2.63 -5.47 -7.96
CA VAL A 62 -3.69 -6.46 -8.20
C VAL A 62 -4.21 -7.05 -6.90
N HIS A 63 -3.33 -7.34 -5.94
CA HIS A 63 -3.66 -8.06 -4.73
C HIS A 63 -3.74 -7.14 -3.50
N GLU A 64 -4.96 -6.76 -3.12
CA GLU A 64 -5.18 -5.81 -2.01
C GLU A 64 -4.63 -6.29 -0.66
N SER A 65 -4.76 -7.59 -0.37
CA SER A 65 -4.25 -8.19 0.87
C SER A 65 -2.73 -8.16 0.94
N LEU A 66 -2.06 -8.39 -0.20
CA LEU A 66 -0.62 -8.28 -0.32
C LEU A 66 -0.19 -6.82 -0.10
N CYS A 67 -0.78 -5.89 -0.85
CA CYS A 67 -0.47 -4.46 -0.74
C CYS A 67 -0.60 -3.97 0.71
N SER A 68 -1.73 -4.29 1.36
CA SER A 68 -2.01 -3.88 2.74
C SER A 68 -0.94 -4.37 3.72
N SER A 69 -0.41 -5.58 3.52
CA SER A 69 0.63 -6.15 4.38
C SER A 69 1.98 -5.43 4.28
N PHE A 70 2.25 -4.74 3.17
CA PHE A 70 3.52 -4.03 2.93
C PHE A 70 3.46 -2.52 3.22
N ILE A 71 2.30 -1.97 3.61
CA ILE A 71 2.18 -0.55 3.96
C ILE A 71 3.09 -0.16 5.13
N PRO A 72 3.16 -0.92 6.24
CA PRO A 72 3.99 -0.54 7.40
C PRO A 72 5.49 -0.48 7.08
N ASP A 73 5.96 -1.34 6.18
CA ASP A 73 7.38 -1.44 5.79
C ASP A 73 7.78 -0.41 4.71
N GLY A 74 6.80 0.32 4.19
CA GLY A 74 6.97 1.26 3.11
C GLY A 74 7.70 2.55 3.48
N LYS A 75 8.15 3.25 2.45
CA LYS A 75 8.63 4.63 2.56
C LYS A 75 7.62 5.59 1.91
N PHE A 76 7.50 6.78 2.47
CA PHE A 76 6.45 7.74 2.14
C PHE A 76 7.08 9.08 1.76
N LEU A 77 6.69 9.56 0.59
CA LEU A 77 6.91 10.92 0.12
C LEU A 77 5.71 11.79 0.50
N VAL A 78 5.96 12.83 1.30
CA VAL A 78 4.89 13.67 1.86
C VAL A 78 4.64 14.90 0.99
N TYR A 79 3.36 15.16 0.71
CA TYR A 79 2.88 16.37 0.05
C TYR A 79 1.97 17.17 0.98
N HIS A 80 2.11 18.50 0.98
CA HIS A 80 1.22 19.44 1.63
C HIS A 80 0.66 20.43 0.59
N TYR A 81 -0.64 20.37 0.33
CA TYR A 81 -1.33 21.08 -0.76
C TYR A 81 -0.58 21.05 -2.11
N GLY A 82 -0.18 19.85 -2.58
CA GLY A 82 0.52 19.71 -3.85
C GLY A 82 2.01 20.09 -3.83
N LYS A 83 2.55 20.52 -2.68
CA LYS A 83 3.98 20.81 -2.49
C LYS A 83 4.69 19.61 -1.86
N PRO A 84 5.68 18.98 -2.52
CA PRO A 84 6.47 17.91 -1.90
C PRO A 84 7.43 18.42 -0.83
N LEU A 85 7.70 17.59 0.18
CA LEU A 85 8.76 17.81 1.17
C LEU A 85 10.13 17.43 0.58
N LEU A 86 10.99 18.41 0.37
CA LEU A 86 12.30 18.22 -0.27
C LEU A 86 13.43 18.81 0.59
N ARG A 87 14.60 18.16 0.60
CA ARG A 87 15.86 18.78 1.01
C ARG A 87 16.38 19.60 -0.16
N VAL A 88 16.28 20.91 -0.07
CA VAL A 88 16.80 21.80 -1.10
C VAL A 88 18.26 22.11 -0.77
N ASP A 89 19.16 21.21 -1.17
CA ASP A 89 20.60 21.48 -1.19
C ASP A 89 21.05 21.75 -2.63
N LYS A 90 21.63 22.93 -2.87
CA LYS A 90 22.14 23.31 -4.20
C LYS A 90 23.35 22.47 -4.63
N ALA A 91 24.07 21.88 -3.67
CA ALA A 91 25.26 21.08 -3.93
C ALA A 91 24.93 19.62 -4.27
N ASN A 92 23.79 19.10 -3.79
CA ASN A 92 23.39 17.73 -4.01
C ASN A 92 21.96 17.62 -4.52
N THR A 93 21.82 17.40 -5.83
CA THR A 93 20.53 17.15 -6.48
C THR A 93 20.10 15.68 -6.41
N LYS A 94 20.92 14.80 -5.82
CA LYS A 94 20.59 13.39 -5.57
C LYS A 94 20.05 13.27 -4.14
N ASP A 95 19.01 12.47 -3.98
CA ASP A 95 18.37 12.20 -2.69
C ASP A 95 17.73 13.44 -2.06
N ALA A 96 17.20 14.32 -2.91
CA ALA A 96 16.49 15.51 -2.48
C ALA A 96 15.10 15.17 -1.88
N ILE A 97 14.49 14.04 -2.26
CA ILE A 97 13.22 13.60 -1.69
C ILE A 97 13.41 13.12 -0.25
N VAL A 98 12.65 13.69 0.69
CA VAL A 98 12.60 13.21 2.07
C VAL A 98 11.67 12.00 2.18
N TRP A 99 12.26 10.82 2.34
CA TRP A 99 11.53 9.56 2.53
C TRP A 99 11.31 9.25 4.00
N LEU A 100 10.04 9.26 4.43
CA LEU A 100 9.66 8.93 5.81
C LEU A 100 9.12 7.50 5.92
N THR A 101 9.26 6.89 7.07
CA THR A 101 8.64 5.60 7.42
C THR A 101 7.16 5.77 7.74
N PHE A 102 6.42 4.65 7.75
CA PHE A 102 5.03 4.63 8.15
C PHE A 102 4.80 5.27 9.52
N THR A 103 5.62 4.92 10.52
CA THR A 103 5.49 5.42 11.89
C THR A 103 5.74 6.92 11.97
N GLU A 104 6.78 7.41 11.31
CA GLU A 104 7.09 8.85 11.27
C GLU A 104 5.91 9.64 10.70
N VAL A 105 5.39 9.25 9.53
CA VAL A 105 4.25 9.95 8.93
C VAL A 105 2.99 9.86 9.79
N LYS A 106 2.71 8.68 10.36
CA LYS A 106 1.52 8.46 11.19
C LYS A 106 1.51 9.34 12.45
N ASN A 107 2.67 9.66 13.01
CA ASN A 107 2.78 10.58 14.14
C ASN A 107 2.32 12.00 13.79
N TYR A 108 2.58 12.44 12.56
CA TYR A 108 2.18 13.76 12.07
C TYR A 108 0.77 13.78 11.47
N TYR A 109 0.35 12.67 10.87
CA TYR A 109 -0.90 12.54 10.16
C TYR A 109 -1.53 11.16 10.44
N PRO A 110 -2.36 11.05 11.50
CA PRO A 110 -2.99 9.79 11.90
C PRO A 110 -3.88 9.16 10.82
N GLU A 111 -4.44 9.99 9.94
CA GLU A 111 -5.29 9.57 8.82
C GLU A 111 -4.52 9.06 7.59
N LEU A 112 -3.20 8.80 7.70
CA LEU A 112 -2.34 8.32 6.61
C LEU A 112 -2.99 7.31 5.67
N LEU A 113 -3.72 6.33 6.23
CA LEU A 113 -4.36 5.24 5.48
C LEU A 113 -5.46 5.72 4.51
N SER A 114 -6.00 6.93 4.68
CA SER A 114 -7.04 7.50 3.83
C SER A 114 -6.48 8.12 2.54
N SER A 115 -5.26 8.66 2.55
CA SER A 115 -4.75 9.54 1.48
C SER A 115 -3.44 9.09 0.82
N TYR A 116 -2.87 7.95 1.22
CA TYR A 116 -1.66 7.44 0.57
C TYR A 116 -1.91 6.95 -0.87
N VAL A 117 -0.84 6.76 -1.63
CA VAL A 117 -0.86 6.20 -2.98
C VAL A 117 0.42 5.42 -3.19
N LEU A 118 0.33 4.19 -3.69
CA LEU A 118 1.48 3.39 -4.12
C LEU A 118 2.08 3.98 -5.40
N LEU A 119 3.38 4.29 -5.37
CA LEU A 119 4.09 4.86 -6.51
C LEU A 119 4.84 3.78 -7.29
N ASP A 120 5.78 3.13 -6.61
CA ASP A 120 6.68 2.14 -7.16
C ASP A 120 7.32 1.28 -6.06
N VAL A 121 8.34 0.51 -6.44
CA VAL A 121 9.17 -0.29 -5.54
C VAL A 121 10.61 0.20 -5.69
N SER A 122 11.30 0.37 -4.58
CA SER A 122 12.71 0.76 -4.53
C SER A 122 13.64 -0.37 -5.00
N GLU A 123 14.92 -0.08 -5.12
CA GLU A 123 15.90 -1.08 -5.54
C GLU A 123 16.08 -2.18 -4.50
N GLU A 124 15.90 -1.86 -3.21
CA GLU A 124 15.91 -2.81 -2.09
C GLU A 124 14.61 -3.63 -1.97
N GLY A 125 13.70 -3.50 -2.94
CA GLY A 125 12.43 -4.21 -2.94
C GLY A 125 11.40 -3.67 -1.95
N LYS A 126 11.56 -2.44 -1.46
CA LYS A 126 10.59 -1.81 -0.55
C LYS A 126 9.58 -0.96 -1.32
N PRO A 127 8.27 -1.12 -1.07
CA PRO A 127 7.27 -0.26 -1.69
C PRO A 127 7.43 1.20 -1.26
N ARG A 128 7.32 2.10 -2.23
CA ARG A 128 7.32 3.54 -1.99
C ARG A 128 5.95 4.11 -2.30
N TYR A 129 5.48 4.90 -1.36
CA TYR A 129 4.18 5.53 -1.37
C TYR A 129 4.34 7.05 -1.38
N SER A 130 3.27 7.75 -1.72
CA SER A 130 3.14 9.17 -1.43
C SER A 130 1.85 9.44 -0.68
N VAL A 131 1.86 10.43 0.20
CA VAL A 131 0.71 10.84 1.01
C VAL A 131 0.47 12.33 0.83
N GLN A 132 -0.81 12.70 0.73
CA GLN A 132 -1.25 14.09 0.77
C GLN A 132 -1.74 14.40 2.19
N VAL A 133 -0.94 15.12 2.97
CA VAL A 133 -1.30 15.60 4.32
C VAL A 133 -2.06 16.91 4.19
N GLY A 134 -3.31 16.85 3.72
CA GLY A 134 -4.18 18.03 3.68
C GLY A 134 -4.60 18.44 5.09
N GLY A 135 -4.67 19.76 5.37
CA GLY A 135 -5.31 20.26 6.58
C GLY A 135 -4.56 20.04 7.91
N ILE A 136 -3.27 19.67 7.88
CA ILE A 136 -2.48 19.65 9.12
C ILE A 136 -2.26 21.10 9.64
N PRO A 137 -2.24 21.32 10.96
CA PRO A 137 -1.96 22.64 11.53
C PRO A 137 -0.57 23.14 11.11
N SER A 138 -0.40 24.46 10.98
CA SER A 138 0.87 25.07 10.60
C SER A 138 2.03 24.65 11.50
N TYR A 139 1.81 24.54 12.81
CA TYR A 139 2.83 24.06 13.76
C TYR A 139 3.31 22.63 13.45
N THR A 140 2.43 21.77 12.95
CA THR A 140 2.75 20.37 12.62
C THR A 140 3.58 20.31 11.34
N LYS A 141 3.24 21.17 10.36
CA LYS A 141 4.01 21.36 9.14
C LYS A 141 5.42 21.87 9.45
N GLU A 142 5.54 22.92 10.25
CA GLU A 142 6.83 23.52 10.66
C GLU A 142 7.69 22.52 11.42
N LYS A 143 7.10 21.82 12.41
CA LYS A 143 7.80 20.75 13.15
C LYS A 143 8.33 19.65 12.22
N LEU A 144 7.55 19.24 11.22
CA LEU A 144 7.97 18.25 10.24
C LEU A 144 9.13 18.76 9.38
N GLU A 145 9.08 20.02 8.93
CA GLU A 145 10.17 20.66 8.19
C GLU A 145 11.45 20.73 9.04
N ASP A 146 11.35 21.13 10.30
CA ASP A 146 12.47 21.26 11.23
C ASP A 146 13.13 19.91 11.57
N GLU A 147 12.34 18.91 11.98
CA GLU A 147 12.88 17.59 12.36
C GLU A 147 13.48 16.85 11.17
N THR A 148 12.90 17.03 9.98
CA THR A 148 13.41 16.37 8.78
C THR A 148 14.49 17.18 8.08
N GLY A 149 14.63 18.48 8.35
CA GLY A 149 15.47 19.40 7.57
C GLY A 149 15.02 19.53 6.11
N GLY A 150 13.74 19.25 5.82
CA GLY A 150 13.12 19.39 4.52
C GLY A 150 12.20 20.60 4.47
N ILE A 151 11.87 21.07 3.28
CA ILE A 151 10.97 22.22 3.07
C ILE A 151 9.90 21.84 2.05
N PHE A 152 8.64 22.20 2.33
CA PHE A 152 7.56 22.04 1.38
C PHE A 152 7.71 23.03 0.21
N THR A 153 8.13 22.48 -0.92
CA THR A 153 8.56 23.25 -2.08
C THR A 153 7.48 23.25 -3.16
N ASP A 154 7.33 24.33 -3.91
CA ASP A 154 6.46 24.32 -5.09
C ASP A 154 6.89 23.22 -6.06
N LEU A 155 5.95 22.39 -6.52
CA LEU A 155 6.28 21.22 -7.34
C LEU A 155 7.00 21.60 -8.64
N ARG A 156 6.58 22.68 -9.31
CA ARG A 156 7.19 23.11 -10.57
C ARG A 156 8.64 23.51 -10.33
N LEU A 157 8.92 24.25 -9.27
CA LEU A 157 10.29 24.62 -8.88
C LEU A 157 11.09 23.40 -8.43
N GLY A 158 10.49 22.54 -7.59
CA GLY A 158 11.13 21.34 -7.04
C GLY A 158 11.63 20.39 -8.12
N MET A 159 10.86 20.18 -9.20
CA MET A 159 11.29 19.33 -10.32
C MET A 159 12.56 19.83 -11.03
N PHE A 160 12.89 21.13 -10.97
CA PHE A 160 14.13 21.68 -11.52
C PHE A 160 15.32 21.59 -10.55
N MET A 161 15.07 21.31 -9.27
CA MET A 161 16.11 21.26 -8.23
C MET A 161 16.57 19.84 -7.90
N VAL A 162 15.88 18.82 -8.42
CA VAL A 162 16.16 17.41 -8.15
C VAL A 162 16.68 16.68 -9.39
N SER A 163 17.20 15.48 -9.19
CA SER A 163 17.58 14.58 -10.29
C SER A 163 16.38 14.24 -11.20
N TRP A 164 16.64 13.86 -12.45
CA TRP A 164 15.59 13.47 -13.40
C TRP A 164 14.69 12.35 -12.87
N GLN A 165 15.26 11.37 -12.18
CA GLN A 165 14.57 10.23 -11.60
C GLN A 165 13.62 10.65 -10.47
N GLU A 166 14.06 11.57 -9.61
CA GLU A 166 13.22 12.14 -8.55
C GLU A 166 12.15 13.06 -9.14
N ALA A 167 12.47 13.88 -10.13
CA ALA A 167 11.49 14.71 -10.83
C ALA A 167 10.36 13.86 -11.43
N HIS A 168 10.70 12.71 -12.02
CA HIS A 168 9.71 11.76 -12.51
C HIS A 168 8.85 11.15 -11.38
N THR A 169 9.47 10.86 -10.22
CA THR A 169 8.76 10.35 -9.03
C THR A 169 7.79 11.40 -8.47
N LEU A 170 8.23 12.66 -8.35
CA LEU A 170 7.41 13.80 -7.91
C LEU A 170 6.23 14.04 -8.86
N SER A 171 6.50 14.06 -10.17
CA SER A 171 5.46 14.23 -11.19
C SER A 171 4.42 13.11 -11.11
N ARG A 172 4.87 11.86 -11.05
CA ARG A 172 3.99 10.68 -10.93
C ARG A 172 3.11 10.77 -9.68
N ALA A 173 3.69 11.07 -8.52
CA ALA A 173 2.95 11.21 -7.27
C ALA A 173 1.86 12.27 -7.37
N ASN A 174 2.22 13.46 -7.85
CA ASN A 174 1.27 14.55 -8.01
C ASN A 174 0.15 14.21 -9.00
N CYS A 175 0.46 13.58 -10.14
CA CYS A 175 -0.55 13.16 -11.11
C CYS A 175 -1.57 12.19 -10.50
N VAL A 176 -1.14 11.23 -9.67
CA VAL A 176 -2.09 10.31 -9.03
C VAL A 176 -2.89 11.00 -7.92
N HIS A 177 -2.30 11.91 -7.16
CA HIS A 177 -3.06 12.73 -6.20
C HIS A 177 -4.12 13.59 -6.90
N MET A 178 -3.79 14.21 -8.02
CA MET A 178 -4.74 14.99 -8.82
C MET A 178 -5.83 14.10 -9.43
N TRP A 179 -5.47 12.93 -9.94
CA TRP A 179 -6.44 11.93 -10.38
C TRP A 179 -7.40 11.58 -9.25
N ASN A 180 -6.86 11.31 -8.05
CA ASN A 180 -7.67 10.93 -6.90
C ASN A 180 -8.62 12.06 -6.46
N LYS A 181 -8.16 13.31 -6.50
CA LYS A 181 -8.98 14.48 -6.21
C LYS A 181 -10.14 14.64 -7.20
N ASN A 182 -9.89 14.39 -8.49
CA ASN A 182 -10.85 14.66 -9.56
C ASN A 182 -11.78 13.47 -9.86
N ASN A 183 -11.45 12.26 -9.41
CA ASN A 183 -12.20 11.03 -9.70
C ASN A 183 -12.76 10.38 -8.43
N ALA A 184 -13.14 11.19 -7.43
CA ALA A 184 -13.81 10.68 -6.23
C ALA A 184 -15.20 10.08 -6.56
N PHE A 185 -15.83 10.54 -7.64
CA PHE A 185 -17.14 10.06 -8.12
C PHE A 185 -17.03 9.51 -9.54
N CYS A 186 -17.86 8.53 -9.87
CA CYS A 186 -17.94 7.93 -11.19
C CYS A 186 -18.54 8.92 -12.19
N GLY A 187 -17.83 9.25 -13.26
CA GLY A 187 -18.31 10.19 -14.29
C GLY A 187 -19.57 9.73 -15.04
N LYS A 188 -19.92 8.44 -14.98
CA LYS A 188 -21.11 7.88 -15.65
C LYS A 188 -22.37 7.93 -14.79
N CYS A 189 -22.29 7.51 -13.52
CA CYS A 189 -23.45 7.38 -12.64
C CYS A 189 -23.46 8.35 -11.45
N GLY A 190 -22.40 9.12 -11.24
CA GLY A 190 -22.24 10.02 -10.10
C GLY A 190 -22.01 9.33 -8.76
N ALA A 191 -21.99 7.99 -8.71
CA ALA A 191 -21.77 7.25 -7.47
C ALA A 191 -20.32 7.45 -6.95
N PRO A 192 -20.11 7.45 -5.63
CA PRO A 192 -18.77 7.51 -5.06
C PRO A 192 -17.95 6.28 -5.48
N THR A 193 -16.70 6.52 -5.88
CA THR A 193 -15.76 5.46 -6.26
C THR A 193 -15.16 4.78 -5.03
N LYS A 194 -14.69 3.54 -5.19
CA LYS A 194 -14.03 2.80 -4.12
C LYS A 194 -12.51 2.90 -4.26
N ARG A 195 -11.82 3.20 -3.16
CA ARG A 195 -10.35 3.20 -3.09
C ARG A 195 -9.85 1.78 -2.89
N ASN A 196 -8.86 1.38 -3.67
CA ASN A 196 -8.15 0.11 -3.46
C ASN A 196 -7.01 0.25 -2.44
N ALA A 197 -6.40 -0.88 -2.05
CA ALA A 197 -5.26 -0.89 -1.14
C ALA A 197 -3.98 -0.23 -1.71
N SER A 198 -3.88 -0.01 -3.01
CA SER A 198 -2.78 0.77 -3.62
C SER A 198 -3.04 2.28 -3.57
N GLY A 199 -4.20 2.68 -3.06
CA GLY A 199 -4.58 4.06 -2.85
C GLY A 199 -5.15 4.80 -4.06
N ARG A 200 -5.56 4.09 -5.11
CA ARG A 200 -6.22 4.66 -6.31
C ARG A 200 -7.73 4.43 -6.26
N TRP A 201 -8.51 5.38 -6.76
CA TRP A 201 -9.94 5.17 -7.04
C TRP A 201 -10.15 4.28 -8.26
N LEU A 202 -10.91 3.20 -8.07
CA LEU A 202 -11.36 2.33 -9.15
C LEU A 202 -12.70 2.85 -9.68
N LEU A 203 -12.79 2.95 -11.01
CA LEU A 203 -14.04 3.22 -11.73
C LEU A 203 -14.88 1.96 -11.87
#